data_AF-A0A916WB49-F1
#
_entry.id   AF-A0A916WB49-F1
#
_cell.length_a   1.000
_cell.length_b   1.000
_cell.length_c   1.000
_cell.angle_alpha   90.00
_cell.angle_beta   90.00
_cell.angle_gamma   90.00
#
_symmetry.space_group_name_H-M   'P 1'
#
loop_
_entity.id
_entity.type
_entity.pdbx_description
1 polymer ?
#
loop_
_entity_poly.entity_id
_entity_poly.type
_entity_poly.pdbx_seq_one_letter_code
_entity_poly.pdbx_strand_id
1 'polypeptide(L)'
;MQRLSGSWPEGSATEGEAAEFLTSGSSDRLLSRLSLCIGVRMIRHIVFFSANDPQDVDRIAEGLWRLAEIPHSDFFEIGINRKVDLYDNSKVDVIVYAEFADEAALAAYKAHPLYHETTERVRPIREHRYAADFVSRRK
;
A
#
# COMPACT_ATOMS: atom_id res chain seq x y z
N MET A 1 4.10 38.90 52.48
CA MET A 1 5.38 38.32 52.01
C MET A 1 5.08 37.66 50.67
N GLN A 2 5.67 37.96 49.51
CA GLN A 2 6.67 38.92 49.06
C GLN A 2 6.29 39.25 47.59
N ARG A 3 6.65 40.45 47.15
CA ARG A 3 6.42 41.07 45.84
C ARG A 3 7.69 40.89 45.01
N LEU A 4 7.62 40.39 43.77
CA LEU A 4 8.58 40.60 42.66
C LEU A 4 7.79 40.27 41.36
N SER A 5 7.45 41.13 40.39
CA SER A 5 8.13 42.22 39.65
C SER A 5 9.37 41.78 38.87
N GLY A 6 9.21 41.59 37.56
CA GLY A 6 10.24 41.54 36.52
C GLY A 6 9.53 41.50 35.16
N SER A 7 9.24 42.64 34.54
CA SER A 7 10.07 43.34 33.55
C SER A 7 10.26 42.55 32.26
N TRP A 8 9.35 42.75 31.32
CA TRP A 8 9.54 42.43 29.91
C TRP A 8 10.52 43.45 29.31
N PRO A 9 11.56 43.04 28.55
CA PRO A 9 12.35 43.99 27.79
C PRO A 9 11.58 44.35 26.51
N GLU A 10 11.05 45.57 26.47
CA GLU A 10 10.81 46.28 25.22
C GLU A 10 12.19 46.59 24.61
N GLY A 11 12.46 45.99 23.46
CA GLY A 11 13.65 46.22 22.66
C GLY A 11 13.27 46.18 21.19
N SER A 12 13.02 47.35 20.63
CA SER A 12 12.83 47.60 19.21
C SER A 12 14.08 47.22 18.42
N ALA A 13 13.97 46.19 17.60
CA ALA A 13 14.87 45.94 16.48
C ALA A 13 14.02 45.95 15.21
N THR A 14 14.45 46.78 14.28
CA THR A 14 13.79 47.28 13.09
C THR A 14 13.46 46.18 12.05
N GLU A 15 12.32 46.31 11.37
CA GLU A 15 11.81 45.46 10.27
C GLU A 15 12.67 45.49 8.97
N GLY A 16 13.98 45.63 9.06
CA GLY A 16 14.86 45.88 7.91
C GLY A 16 15.87 44.78 7.55
N GLU A 17 16.05 43.73 8.35
CA GLU A 17 17.24 42.87 8.23
C GLU A 17 16.93 41.36 8.37
N ALA A 18 15.86 40.90 7.73
CA ALA A 18 15.53 39.47 7.61
C ALA A 18 15.16 39.01 6.19
N ALA A 19 15.40 39.85 5.17
CA ALA A 19 14.96 39.60 3.79
C ALA A 19 16.09 39.27 2.79
N GLU A 20 17.32 39.02 3.24
CA GLU A 20 18.45 38.78 2.32
C GLU A 20 19.29 37.56 2.69
N PHE A 21 18.64 36.41 2.90
CA PHE A 21 19.34 35.13 2.92
C PHE A 21 18.51 34.00 2.28
N LEU A 22 17.94 34.29 1.10
CA LEU A 22 17.22 33.31 0.27
C LEU A 22 17.78 33.19 -1.16
N THR A 23 19.08 33.35 -1.38
CA THR A 23 19.66 33.04 -2.70
C THR A 23 21.08 32.49 -2.63
N SER A 24 21.23 31.18 -2.37
CA SER A 24 22.10 30.36 -3.20
C SER A 24 21.85 28.87 -2.93
N GLY A 25 21.64 28.13 -4.02
CA GLY A 25 21.05 26.81 -4.02
C GLY A 25 21.86 25.75 -3.28
N SER A 26 21.21 25.07 -2.35
CA SER A 26 21.56 23.69 -1.99
C SER A 26 20.41 22.96 -1.27
N SER A 27 19.14 23.28 -1.56
CA SER A 27 18.00 22.53 -1.02
C SER A 27 17.55 21.42 -1.98
N ASP A 28 17.56 21.70 -3.29
CA ASP A 28 17.08 20.77 -4.32
C ASP A 28 17.89 19.48 -4.46
N ARG A 29 19.22 19.53 -4.21
CA ARG A 29 20.10 18.36 -4.31
C ARG A 29 20.04 17.42 -3.11
N LEU A 30 19.55 17.89 -1.97
CA LEU A 30 19.39 17.05 -0.78
C LEU A 30 18.07 16.28 -0.85
N LEU A 31 16.99 16.91 -1.32
CA LEU A 31 15.70 16.23 -1.52
C LEU A 31 15.76 15.19 -2.65
N SER A 32 16.52 15.45 -3.72
CA SER A 32 16.72 14.47 -4.80
C SER A 32 17.68 13.32 -4.43
N ARG A 33 18.64 13.52 -3.52
CA ARG A 33 19.51 12.44 -3.00
C ARG A 33 18.91 11.67 -1.81
N LEU A 34 18.01 12.29 -1.03
CA LEU A 34 17.17 11.59 -0.04
C LEU A 34 16.08 10.77 -0.74
N SER A 35 15.54 11.28 -1.87
CA SER A 35 14.57 10.55 -2.71
C SER A 35 15.14 9.27 -3.31
N LEU A 36 16.45 9.18 -3.55
CA LEU A 36 17.10 7.98 -4.08
C LEU A 36 17.45 6.93 -3.00
N CYS A 37 17.44 7.30 -1.71
CA CYS A 37 17.70 6.39 -0.59
C CYS A 37 16.43 5.99 0.19
N ILE A 38 15.28 6.59 -0.10
CA ILE A 38 13.98 6.05 0.30
C ILE A 38 13.66 4.96 -0.72
N GLY A 39 14.19 3.74 -0.50
CA GLY A 39 13.79 2.60 -1.31
C GLY A 39 12.27 2.57 -1.44
N VAL A 40 11.77 2.58 -2.68
CA VAL A 40 10.35 2.73 -3.01
C VAL A 40 9.55 1.77 -2.13
N ARG A 41 8.80 2.36 -1.18
CA ARG A 41 7.93 1.63 -0.27
C ARG A 41 6.63 1.42 -1.02
N MET A 42 6.21 0.17 -1.13
CA MET A 42 4.97 -0.21 -1.79
C MET A 42 4.16 -1.13 -0.89
N ILE A 43 2.84 -1.13 -1.04
CA ILE A 43 1.96 -2.06 -0.35
C ILE A 43 1.84 -3.32 -1.20
N ARG A 44 2.07 -4.46 -0.57
CA ARG A 44 1.79 -5.77 -1.15
C ARG A 44 0.49 -6.28 -0.56
N HIS A 45 -0.47 -6.51 -1.43
CA HIS A 45 -1.77 -7.10 -1.12
C HIS A 45 -1.75 -8.55 -1.53
N ILE A 46 -1.85 -9.46 -0.55
CA ILE A 46 -1.86 -10.90 -0.80
C ILE A 46 -3.18 -11.46 -0.29
N VAL A 47 -3.88 -12.21 -1.14
CA VAL A 47 -5.11 -12.90 -0.75
C VAL A 47 -5.04 -14.36 -1.11
N PHE A 48 -5.32 -15.21 -0.13
CA PHE A 48 -5.40 -16.65 -0.28
C PHE A 48 -6.87 -17.07 -0.32
N PHE A 49 -7.21 -17.95 -1.25
CA PHE A 49 -8.53 -18.55 -1.40
C PHE A 49 -8.44 -20.08 -1.34
N SER A 50 -9.47 -20.70 -0.79
CA SER A 50 -9.75 -22.14 -0.98
C SER A 50 -11.10 -22.33 -1.65
N ALA A 51 -11.22 -23.34 -2.49
CA ALA A 51 -12.48 -23.69 -3.13
C ALA A 51 -13.35 -24.56 -2.21
N ASN A 52 -14.68 -24.44 -2.32
CA ASN A 52 -15.59 -25.40 -1.67
C ASN A 52 -15.49 -26.77 -2.33
N ASP A 53 -15.40 -26.79 -3.66
CA ASP A 53 -15.14 -27.97 -4.47
C ASP A 53 -13.78 -27.81 -5.18
N PRO A 54 -12.85 -28.77 -5.07
CA PRO A 54 -11.58 -28.73 -5.81
C PRO A 54 -11.73 -28.54 -7.32
N GLN A 55 -12.86 -28.90 -7.93
CA GLN A 55 -13.14 -28.67 -9.35
C GLN A 55 -13.40 -27.19 -9.70
N ASP A 56 -13.72 -26.35 -8.71
CA ASP A 56 -13.96 -24.92 -8.91
C ASP A 56 -12.67 -24.07 -8.84
N VAL A 57 -11.50 -24.66 -8.56
CA VAL A 57 -10.24 -23.91 -8.40
C VAL A 57 -9.92 -23.06 -9.64
N ASP A 58 -9.96 -23.65 -10.83
CA ASP A 58 -9.70 -22.93 -12.08
C ASP A 58 -10.74 -21.84 -12.32
N ARG A 59 -12.01 -22.14 -12.02
CA ARG A 59 -13.12 -21.18 -12.15
C ARG A 59 -12.96 -19.99 -11.20
N ILE A 60 -12.45 -20.22 -9.99
CA ILE A 60 -12.11 -19.15 -9.04
C ILE A 60 -10.98 -18.30 -9.62
N ALA A 61 -9.90 -18.92 -10.10
CA ALA A 61 -8.76 -18.20 -10.68
C ALA A 61 -9.18 -17.34 -11.89
N GLU A 62 -9.93 -17.91 -12.83
CA GLU A 62 -10.49 -17.19 -13.99
C GLU A 62 -11.42 -16.05 -13.57
N GLY A 63 -12.28 -16.29 -12.57
CA GLY A 63 -13.17 -15.28 -12.04
C GLY A 63 -12.42 -14.09 -11.46
N LEU A 64 -11.35 -14.38 -10.70
CA LEU A 64 -10.48 -13.38 -10.06
C LEU A 64 -9.64 -12.59 -11.07
N TRP A 65 -9.37 -13.13 -12.27
CA TRP A 65 -8.51 -12.47 -13.27
C TRP A 65 -9.07 -11.12 -13.75
N ARG A 66 -10.38 -10.91 -13.69
CA ARG A 66 -10.99 -9.61 -13.98
C ARG A 66 -10.48 -8.47 -13.10
N LEU A 67 -9.99 -8.78 -11.90
CA LEU A 67 -9.43 -7.77 -11.01
C LEU A 67 -8.21 -7.06 -11.61
N ALA A 68 -7.51 -7.69 -12.56
CA ALA A 68 -6.37 -7.07 -13.24
C ALA A 68 -6.72 -5.96 -14.23
N GLU A 69 -8.00 -5.87 -14.61
CA GLU A 69 -8.48 -4.77 -15.45
C GLU A 69 -8.63 -3.46 -14.66
N ILE A 70 -8.49 -3.50 -13.32
CA ILE A 70 -8.57 -2.31 -12.46
C ILE A 70 -7.26 -1.52 -12.55
N PRO A 71 -7.28 -0.23 -12.95
CA PRO A 71 -6.06 0.53 -13.31
C PRO A 71 -5.22 1.05 -12.13
N HIS A 72 -5.46 0.56 -10.91
CA HIS A 72 -4.87 1.12 -9.68
C HIS A 72 -3.72 0.29 -9.09
N SER A 73 -3.48 -0.92 -9.58
CA SER A 73 -2.34 -1.75 -9.17
C SER A 73 -1.17 -1.55 -10.12
N ASP A 74 0.04 -1.39 -9.57
CA ASP A 74 1.28 -1.34 -10.35
C ASP A 74 1.69 -2.72 -10.88
N PHE A 75 1.26 -3.77 -10.17
CA PHE A 75 1.45 -5.16 -10.54
C PHE A 75 0.28 -5.98 -10.04
N PHE A 76 -0.14 -6.97 -10.82
CA PHE A 76 -1.18 -7.91 -10.42
C PHE A 76 -0.91 -9.29 -11.03
N GLU A 77 -1.06 -10.33 -10.23
CA GLU A 77 -0.98 -11.73 -10.68
C GLU A 77 -1.94 -12.64 -9.90
N ILE A 78 -2.25 -13.78 -10.53
CA ILE A 78 -2.96 -14.88 -9.91
C ILE A 78 -2.11 -16.14 -10.06
N GLY A 79 -1.97 -16.88 -8.97
CA GLY A 79 -1.28 -18.17 -8.95
C GLY A 79 -2.18 -19.26 -8.40
N ILE A 80 -2.11 -20.45 -9.00
CA ILE A 80 -2.64 -21.68 -8.41
C ILE A 80 -1.55 -22.28 -7.52
N ASN A 81 -1.88 -22.57 -6.26
CA ASN A 81 -0.95 -23.16 -5.31
C ASN A 81 -0.55 -24.56 -5.78
N ARG A 82 0.75 -24.77 -5.97
CA ARG A 82 1.31 -26.07 -6.38
C ARG A 82 1.34 -27.09 -5.23
N LYS A 83 1.10 -26.66 -3.98
CA LYS A 83 1.08 -27.50 -2.77
C LYS A 83 2.31 -28.41 -2.65
N VAL A 84 3.48 -27.88 -3.00
CA VAL A 84 4.76 -28.62 -2.99
C VAL A 84 5.46 -28.61 -1.63
N ASP A 85 4.94 -27.85 -0.68
CA ASP A 85 5.53 -27.76 0.65
C ASP A 85 5.22 -29.03 1.47
N LEU A 86 6.24 -29.51 2.19
CA LEU A 86 6.17 -30.75 2.98
C LEU A 86 5.26 -30.60 4.21
N TYR A 87 5.03 -29.38 4.66
CA TYR A 87 4.21 -29.06 5.82
C TYR A 87 2.91 -28.34 5.46
N ASP A 88 2.47 -28.47 4.19
CA ASP A 88 1.24 -27.83 3.73
C ASP A 88 0.00 -28.46 4.39
N ASN A 89 -0.35 -27.93 5.56
CA ASN A 89 -1.62 -28.17 6.22
C ASN A 89 -2.70 -27.18 5.75
N SER A 90 -2.36 -26.29 4.81
CA SER A 90 -3.26 -25.26 4.34
C SER A 90 -4.20 -25.79 3.27
N LYS A 91 -5.43 -25.26 3.25
CA LYS A 91 -6.39 -25.50 2.16
C LYS A 91 -6.24 -24.48 1.03
N VAL A 92 -5.13 -23.74 0.96
CA VAL A 92 -4.97 -22.66 -0.03
C VAL A 92 -4.83 -23.24 -1.43
N ASP A 93 -5.69 -22.80 -2.33
CA ASP A 93 -5.72 -23.24 -3.74
C ASP A 93 -5.34 -22.12 -4.70
N VAL A 94 -5.78 -20.89 -4.44
CA VAL A 94 -5.53 -19.73 -5.31
C VAL A 94 -4.93 -18.58 -4.51
N ILE A 95 -3.95 -17.92 -5.10
CA ILE A 95 -3.28 -16.73 -4.57
C ILE A 95 -3.56 -15.57 -5.51
N VAL A 96 -4.01 -14.45 -4.96
CA VAL A 96 -4.02 -13.14 -5.62
C VAL A 96 -2.90 -12.32 -5.03
N TYR A 97 -2.06 -11.73 -5.87
CA TYR A 97 -1.00 -10.83 -5.46
C TYR A 97 -1.09 -9.54 -6.25
N ALA A 98 -1.04 -8.40 -5.55
CA ALA A 98 -1.01 -7.08 -6.18
C ALA A 98 -0.07 -6.13 -5.44
N GLU A 99 0.59 -5.25 -6.19
CA GLU A 99 1.42 -4.18 -5.66
C GLU A 99 0.76 -2.81 -5.89
N PHE A 100 0.82 -1.96 -4.88
CA PHE A 100 0.28 -0.61 -4.90
C PHE A 100 1.33 0.40 -4.42
N ALA A 101 1.40 1.55 -5.08
CA ALA A 101 2.28 2.64 -4.69
C ALA A 101 2.01 3.11 -3.24
N ASP A 102 0.73 3.24 -2.86
CA ASP A 102 0.33 3.75 -1.55
C ASP A 102 -1.10 3.31 -1.14
N GLU A 103 -1.54 3.77 0.02
CA GLU A 103 -2.88 3.50 0.57
C GLU A 103 -4.01 4.07 -0.30
N ALA A 104 -3.78 5.17 -1.00
CA ALA A 104 -4.80 5.80 -1.85
C ALA A 104 -5.05 4.94 -3.10
N ALA A 105 -4.00 4.39 -3.70
CA ALA A 105 -4.11 3.44 -4.80
C ALA A 105 -4.86 2.16 -4.38
N LEU A 106 -4.53 1.59 -3.21
CA LEU A 106 -5.23 0.42 -2.67
C LEU A 106 -6.71 0.71 -2.38
N ALA A 107 -7.02 1.89 -1.82
CA ALA A 107 -8.40 2.30 -1.56
C ALA A 107 -9.19 2.49 -2.86
N ALA A 108 -8.60 3.14 -3.87
CA ALA A 108 -9.21 3.32 -5.18
C ALA A 108 -9.47 1.97 -5.88
N TYR A 109 -8.53 1.04 -5.77
CA TYR A 109 -8.67 -0.32 -6.28
C TYR A 109 -9.87 -1.06 -5.66
N LYS A 110 -9.98 -1.03 -4.32
CA LYS A 110 -11.09 -1.66 -3.58
C LYS A 110 -12.45 -1.00 -3.85
N ALA A 111 -12.47 0.29 -4.21
CA ALA A 111 -13.68 1.02 -4.56
C ALA A 111 -14.18 0.80 -6.00
N HIS A 112 -13.36 0.18 -6.86
CA HIS A 112 -13.71 -0.03 -8.26
C HIS A 112 -14.88 -1.04 -8.41
N PRO A 113 -15.86 -0.81 -9.30
CA PRO A 113 -17.01 -1.72 -9.47
C PRO A 113 -16.63 -3.18 -9.73
N LEU A 114 -15.62 -3.42 -10.58
CA LEU A 114 -15.12 -4.78 -10.87
C LEU A 114 -14.64 -5.53 -9.62
N TYR A 115 -14.16 -4.83 -8.58
CA TYR A 115 -13.76 -5.45 -7.32
C TYR A 115 -14.96 -6.11 -6.64
N HIS A 116 -16.09 -5.38 -6.59
CA HIS A 116 -17.33 -5.88 -6.01
C HIS A 116 -17.91 -7.03 -6.85
N GLU A 117 -18.06 -6.84 -8.17
CA GLU A 117 -18.60 -7.84 -9.09
C GLU A 117 -17.83 -9.17 -9.04
N THR A 118 -16.49 -9.07 -9.03
CA THR A 118 -15.63 -10.25 -8.96
C THR A 118 -15.74 -10.94 -7.60
N THR A 119 -15.83 -10.17 -6.52
CA THR A 119 -16.05 -10.70 -5.16
C THR A 119 -17.37 -11.45 -5.08
N GLU A 120 -18.46 -10.92 -5.63
CA GLU A 120 -19.77 -11.59 -5.65
C GLU A 120 -19.76 -12.88 -6.45
N ARG A 121 -19.05 -12.92 -7.58
CA ARG A 121 -18.92 -14.12 -8.41
C ARG A 121 -18.19 -15.26 -7.71
N VAL A 122 -17.14 -14.94 -6.95
CA VAL A 122 -16.27 -15.95 -6.32
C VAL A 122 -16.75 -16.35 -4.92
N ARG A 123 -17.44 -15.45 -4.20
CA ARG A 123 -17.97 -15.68 -2.84
C ARG A 123 -18.75 -17.00 -2.66
N PRO A 124 -19.64 -17.43 -3.56
CA PRO A 124 -20.41 -18.66 -3.35
C PRO A 124 -19.61 -19.95 -3.56
N ILE A 125 -18.52 -19.91 -4.34
CA ILE A 125 -17.72 -21.09 -4.70
C ILE A 125 -16.43 -21.22 -3.89
N ARG A 126 -16.05 -20.18 -3.13
CA ARG A 126 -14.93 -20.23 -2.18
C ARG A 126 -15.39 -20.66 -0.79
N GLU A 127 -14.49 -21.32 -0.07
CA GLU A 127 -14.65 -21.68 1.34
C GLU A 127 -13.95 -20.64 2.22
N HIS A 128 -12.62 -20.57 2.17
CA HIS A 128 -11.80 -19.66 2.95
C HIS A 128 -11.29 -18.46 2.14
N ARG A 129 -11.07 -17.33 2.82
CA ARG A 129 -10.37 -16.16 2.28
C ARG A 129 -9.53 -15.50 3.37
N TYR A 130 -8.22 -15.47 3.18
CA TYR A 130 -7.29 -14.77 4.07
C TYR A 130 -6.60 -13.66 3.30
N ALA A 131 -6.50 -12.46 3.86
CA ALA A 131 -5.84 -11.33 3.24
C ALA A 131 -4.73 -10.79 4.15
N ALA A 132 -3.61 -10.40 3.55
CA ALA A 132 -2.49 -9.76 4.23
C ALA A 132 -2.00 -8.59 3.39
N ASP A 133 -1.95 -7.42 4.01
CA ASP A 133 -1.49 -6.16 3.41
C ASP A 133 -0.25 -5.71 4.20
N PHE A 134 0.87 -5.48 3.52
CA PHE A 134 2.09 -5.04 4.19
C PHE A 134 2.95 -4.11 3.34
N VAL A 135 3.61 -3.17 4.00
CA VAL A 135 4.52 -2.23 3.37
C VAL A 135 5.92 -2.85 3.27
N SER A 136 6.49 -2.81 2.08
CA SER A 136 7.78 -3.44 1.77
C SER A 136 8.65 -2.57 0.89
N ARG A 137 9.94 -2.88 0.84
CA ARG A 137 10.90 -2.34 -0.13
C ARG A 137 11.47 -3.48 -0.98
N ARG A 138 11.68 -3.24 -2.27
CA ARG A 138 12.49 -4.15 -3.10
C ARG A 138 13.96 -4.07 -2.65
N LYS A 139 14.62 -5.21 -2.58
CA LYS A 139 16.04 -5.32 -2.24
C LYS A 139 16.89 -5.16 -3.50
#